data_AF-A0A6H5L376-F1
#
_entry.id   AF-A0A6H5L376-F1
#
_cell.length_a   1.000
_cell.length_b   1.000
_cell.length_c   1.000
_cell.angle_alpha   90.00
_cell.angle_beta   90.00
_cell.angle_gamma   90.00
#
_symmetry.space_group_name_H-M   'P 1'
#
loop_
_entity.id
_entity.type
_entity.pdbx_description
1 polymer ?
#
loop_
_entity_poly.entity_id
_entity_poly.type
_entity_poly.pdbx_seq_one_letter_code
_entity_poly.pdbx_strand_id
1 'polypeptide(L)'
;MVAVAEFGKDPKVTADMVKIGTQVEYTGKKGRSAGKKTTVVTDAEALWAMLYADDAAIVSRSPESREDDVGIEERPFTVSAAGQTYKQTDRFVYLGRTISANGKADREITSRSCRACKCYRRNSASMYDRRRADCQLKIRLLQAEVVETLLYGCASWSLTAEHYTKLNGTHRQFLTRCIGWSKRKRSDRPLSYAQALIQAGCEETIEATVRKRRLCFAGFVMRTEDNRLPKRMLLGAMAGGVGYRGGQESDWVSRLGEDLVTFNVGDEKEGVKWKASAKDPEVWYNKVEDGAAWLMKKWHRQEAEASAKRQRAREAEAESTAISGPKIKRFGEAAVGGKKRRPGTAVEASRAAEAALVANYVPG
;
A
#
# COMPACT_ATOMS: atom_id res chain seq x y z
N MET A 1 15.16 -13.71 3.64
CA MET A 1 13.83 -13.76 4.30
C MET A 1 13.97 -13.10 5.66
N VAL A 2 13.17 -12.06 5.94
CA VAL A 2 13.14 -11.40 7.25
C VAL A 2 12.14 -12.17 8.09
N ALA A 3 12.58 -12.59 9.25
CA ALA A 3 11.68 -13.26 10.13
C ALA A 3 11.49 -12.51 11.43
N VAL A 4 10.22 -12.36 11.77
CA VAL A 4 9.76 -11.50 12.84
C VAL A 4 9.09 -12.38 13.88
N ALA A 5 9.51 -12.22 15.14
CA ALA A 5 8.85 -12.78 16.29
C ALA A 5 8.17 -11.64 17.06
N GLU A 6 6.90 -11.85 17.43
CA GLU A 6 6.12 -10.94 18.25
C GLU A 6 6.43 -11.21 19.72
N PHE A 7 6.99 -10.22 20.42
CA PHE A 7 7.19 -10.27 21.84
C PHE A 7 6.07 -9.47 22.51
N GLY A 8 5.38 -10.07 23.49
CA GLY A 8 4.34 -9.38 24.24
C GLY A 8 4.91 -8.23 25.08
N LYS A 9 4.02 -7.42 25.66
CA LYS A 9 4.31 -6.23 26.50
C LYS A 9 5.04 -6.53 27.82
N ASP A 10 5.82 -7.61 27.91
CA ASP A 10 6.42 -8.08 29.15
C ASP A 10 7.79 -7.41 29.36
N PRO A 11 7.98 -6.60 30.41
CA PRO A 11 9.26 -5.96 30.72
C PRO A 11 10.40 -6.96 30.97
N LYS A 12 10.08 -8.21 31.34
CA LYS A 12 11.08 -9.28 31.50
C LYS A 12 11.65 -9.70 30.16
N VAL A 13 10.85 -9.67 29.10
CA VAL A 13 11.26 -10.03 27.74
C VAL A 13 12.22 -8.99 27.18
N THR A 14 11.94 -7.70 27.34
CA THR A 14 12.86 -6.63 26.89
C THR A 14 14.18 -6.65 27.66
N ALA A 15 14.17 -6.91 28.96
CA ALA A 15 15.37 -7.07 29.77
C ALA A 15 16.20 -8.31 29.39
N ASP A 16 15.52 -9.41 29.02
CA ASP A 16 16.18 -10.63 28.57
C ASP A 16 16.74 -10.45 27.16
N MET A 17 16.08 -9.74 26.25
CA MET A 17 16.56 -9.45 24.88
C MET A 17 17.90 -8.71 24.84
N VAL A 18 18.19 -7.86 25.82
CA VAL A 18 19.50 -7.21 25.98
C VAL A 18 20.59 -8.22 26.39
N LYS A 19 20.19 -9.35 26.98
CA LYS A 19 21.02 -10.44 27.49
C LYS A 19 21.00 -11.72 26.64
N ILE A 20 20.15 -11.83 25.60
CA ILE A 20 20.10 -13.01 24.72
C ILE A 20 21.44 -13.11 24.00
N GLY A 21 22.37 -13.85 24.61
CA GLY A 21 23.38 -14.60 23.88
C GLY A 21 22.66 -15.64 23.04
N THR A 22 22.83 -15.53 21.74
CA THR A 22 22.24 -16.32 20.65
C THR A 22 22.01 -17.81 20.95
N GLN A 23 20.74 -18.18 21.14
CA GLN A 23 20.23 -19.53 20.87
C GLN A 23 18.92 -19.41 20.06
N VAL A 24 18.97 -19.81 18.78
CA VAL A 24 17.79 -19.88 17.90
C VAL A 24 17.54 -21.36 17.60
N GLU A 25 16.32 -21.85 17.82
CA GLU A 25 15.99 -23.24 17.57
C GLU A 25 15.22 -23.38 16.25
N TYR A 26 15.68 -24.30 15.38
CA TYR A 26 15.03 -24.61 14.12
C TYR A 26 14.33 -25.96 14.22
N THR A 27 13.03 -26.00 13.93
CA THR A 27 12.27 -27.26 13.90
C THR A 27 12.01 -27.67 12.45
N GLY A 28 12.61 -28.79 12.02
CA GLY A 28 12.36 -29.37 10.70
C GLY A 28 11.56 -30.68 10.80
N LYS A 29 10.64 -30.91 9.86
CA LYS A 29 10.09 -32.25 9.60
C LYS A 29 10.82 -32.81 8.38
N LYS A 30 11.62 -33.86 8.53
CA LYS A 30 12.00 -34.69 7.37
C LYS A 30 10.84 -35.60 7.02
N GLY A 31 10.70 -35.89 5.72
CA GLY A 31 9.64 -36.69 5.13
C GLY A 31 9.39 -38.04 5.78
N ARG A 32 8.25 -38.62 5.39
CA ARG A 32 7.60 -39.85 5.88
C ARG A 32 8.56 -40.81 6.61
N SER A 33 8.28 -40.99 7.91
CA SER A 33 8.87 -42.00 8.80
C SER A 33 10.27 -41.67 9.38
N ALA A 34 10.40 -40.56 10.10
CA ALA A 34 11.40 -40.42 11.17
C ALA A 34 11.00 -39.29 12.12
N GLY A 35 11.23 -39.46 13.43
CA GLY A 35 10.77 -38.55 14.48
C GLY A 35 11.17 -37.07 14.28
N LYS A 36 10.37 -36.15 14.84
CA LYS A 36 10.69 -34.71 14.92
C LYS A 36 12.08 -34.55 15.55
N LYS A 37 13.11 -34.27 14.74
CA LYS A 37 14.41 -33.82 15.25
C LYS A 37 14.37 -32.30 15.32
N THR A 38 14.32 -31.76 16.53
CA THR A 38 14.63 -30.35 16.77
C THR A 38 16.13 -30.18 16.58
N THR A 39 16.53 -29.54 15.49
CA THR A 39 17.93 -29.12 15.29
C THR A 39 18.10 -27.76 15.94
N VAL A 40 18.68 -27.74 17.14
CA VAL A 40 19.18 -26.49 17.74
C VAL A 40 20.41 -26.09 16.92
N VAL A 41 20.24 -25.16 15.99
CA VAL A 41 21.38 -24.54 15.30
C VAL A 41 21.68 -23.28 16.07
N THR A 42 22.68 -23.34 16.94
CA THR A 42 23.31 -22.15 17.51
C THR A 42 24.16 -21.47 16.44
N ASP A 43 23.53 -20.98 15.37
CA ASP A 43 24.17 -19.99 14.52
C ASP A 43 23.95 -18.66 15.23
N ALA A 44 25.05 -18.17 15.80
CA ALA A 44 25.11 -16.84 16.33
C ALA A 44 24.79 -15.86 15.20
N GLU A 45 23.61 -15.26 15.23
CA GLU A 45 23.37 -13.85 14.90
C GLU A 45 21.86 -13.62 14.77
N ALA A 46 21.18 -13.39 15.91
CA ALA A 46 20.06 -12.46 15.88
C ALA A 46 20.65 -11.12 15.43
N LEU A 47 20.61 -10.85 14.12
CA LEU A 47 21.33 -9.73 13.54
C LEU A 47 20.95 -8.41 14.22
N TRP A 48 19.66 -8.22 14.53
CA TRP A 48 19.17 -6.98 15.15
C TRP A 48 17.91 -7.20 16.01
N ALA A 49 17.88 -6.54 17.18
CA ALA A 49 16.66 -6.34 17.97
C ALA A 49 16.21 -4.87 17.87
N MET A 50 14.93 -4.64 17.57
CA MET A 50 14.31 -3.32 17.58
C MET A 50 13.45 -3.21 18.84
N LEU A 51 13.89 -2.37 19.77
CA LEU A 51 13.23 -2.13 21.05
C LEU A 51 12.68 -0.70 21.06
N TYR A 52 11.41 -0.55 21.43
CA TYR A 52 10.83 0.76 21.71
C TYR A 52 9.72 0.65 22.75
N ALA A 53 9.91 1.31 23.90
CA ALA A 53 9.03 1.17 25.05
C ALA A 53 8.77 -0.31 25.37
N ASP A 54 7.52 -0.75 25.24
CA ASP A 54 7.09 -2.12 25.52
C ASP A 54 7.12 -3.03 24.28
N ASP A 55 7.40 -2.48 23.09
CA ASP A 55 7.41 -3.21 21.83
C ASP A 55 8.83 -3.73 21.53
N ALA A 56 8.93 -5.03 21.31
CA ALA A 56 10.16 -5.73 20.97
C ALA A 56 10.00 -6.52 19.66
N ALA A 57 10.98 -6.41 18.77
CA ALA A 57 11.04 -7.21 17.54
C ALA A 57 12.46 -7.74 17.33
N ILE A 58 12.58 -9.03 16.99
CA ILE A 58 13.85 -9.61 16.54
C ILE A 58 13.78 -9.76 15.03
N VAL A 59 14.86 -9.35 14.37
CA VAL A 59 15.10 -9.56 12.95
C VAL A 59 16.35 -10.41 12.82
N SER A 60 16.16 -11.62 12.29
CA SER A 60 17.25 -12.54 11.99
C SER A 60 17.35 -12.80 10.49
N ARG A 61 18.55 -13.13 10.01
CA ARG A 61 18.73 -13.74 8.69
C ARG A 61 18.12 -15.14 8.76
N SER A 62 17.34 -15.50 7.76
CA SER A 62 17.07 -16.93 7.52
C SER A 62 18.41 -17.65 7.39
N PRO A 63 18.57 -18.85 7.99
CA PRO A 63 19.80 -19.63 7.84
C PRO A 63 20.06 -19.82 6.36
N GLU A 64 21.32 -19.63 5.95
CA GLU A 64 21.75 -19.82 4.57
C GLU A 64 21.37 -21.23 4.11
N SER A 65 20.72 -21.28 2.95
CA SER A 65 20.57 -22.51 2.19
C SER A 65 21.96 -22.98 1.78
N ARG A 66 22.52 -23.98 2.47
CA ARG A 66 23.59 -24.80 1.87
C ARG A 66 23.05 -25.37 0.55
N GLU A 67 23.82 -25.24 -0.51
CA GLU A 67 23.43 -25.48 -1.91
C GLU A 67 22.97 -26.92 -2.23
N ASP A 68 22.99 -27.83 -1.26
CA ASP A 68 22.77 -29.26 -1.47
C ASP A 68 21.32 -29.76 -1.26
N ASP A 69 20.41 -28.95 -0.70
CA ASP A 69 19.02 -29.39 -0.45
C ASP A 69 18.04 -28.92 -1.54
N VAL A 70 17.82 -29.80 -2.52
CA VAL A 70 16.72 -29.72 -3.50
C VAL A 70 15.37 -29.82 -2.77
N GLY A 71 14.62 -28.72 -2.73
CA GLY A 71 13.25 -28.67 -2.19
C GLY A 71 13.13 -27.72 -0.99
N ILE A 72 12.86 -26.45 -1.28
CA ILE A 72 12.82 -25.37 -0.28
C ILE A 72 11.50 -25.41 0.49
N GLU A 73 11.45 -26.15 1.60
CA GLU A 73 10.49 -25.86 2.67
C GLU A 73 11.06 -24.74 3.56
N GLU A 74 10.40 -23.59 3.60
CA GLU A 74 10.68 -22.51 4.55
C GLU A 74 10.63 -23.09 5.98
N ARG A 75 11.77 -23.18 6.66
CA ARG A 75 11.83 -23.75 8.02
C ARG A 75 11.36 -22.70 9.03
N PRO A 76 10.21 -22.89 9.71
CA PRO A 76 9.82 -22.00 10.79
C PRO A 76 10.80 -22.16 11.95
N PHE A 77 11.45 -21.07 12.37
CA PHE A 77 12.25 -21.06 13.59
C PHE A 77 11.43 -20.51 14.75
N THR A 78 11.90 -20.86 15.94
CA THR A 78 11.29 -20.50 17.19
C THR A 78 12.34 -19.82 18.05
N VAL A 79 11.99 -18.69 18.67
CA VAL A 79 12.88 -17.95 19.55
C VAL A 79 12.42 -18.15 20.99
N SER A 80 13.34 -18.47 21.89
CA SER A 80 13.05 -18.52 23.33
C SER A 80 13.59 -17.26 23.99
N ALA A 81 12.76 -16.54 24.74
CA ALA A 81 13.15 -15.38 25.55
C ALA A 81 12.27 -15.29 26.81
N ALA A 82 12.87 -14.95 27.95
CA ALA A 82 12.23 -14.85 29.27
C ALA A 82 11.41 -16.09 29.67
N GLY A 83 11.86 -17.29 29.28
CA GLY A 83 11.15 -18.54 29.54
C GLY A 83 9.88 -18.75 28.69
N GLN A 84 9.65 -17.90 27.68
CA GLN A 84 8.56 -18.02 26.71
C GLN A 84 9.11 -18.31 25.31
N THR A 85 8.29 -19.00 24.52
CA THR A 85 8.65 -19.48 23.19
C THR A 85 7.82 -18.76 22.13
N TYR A 86 8.49 -18.01 21.26
CA TYR A 86 7.90 -17.17 20.23
C TYR A 86 8.04 -17.78 18.84
N LYS A 87 6.92 -17.84 18.12
CA LYS A 87 6.87 -18.36 16.75
C LYS A 87 7.07 -17.25 15.74
N GLN A 88 7.72 -17.58 14.63
CA GLN A 88 7.76 -16.72 13.45
C GLN A 88 6.33 -16.36 13.00
N THR A 89 6.09 -15.07 12.76
CA THR A 89 4.85 -14.58 12.17
C THR A 89 5.09 -14.02 10.77
N ASP A 90 4.12 -14.20 9.88
CA ASP A 90 4.10 -13.59 8.54
C ASP A 90 3.78 -12.08 8.60
N ARG A 91 3.14 -11.62 9.68
CA ARG A 91 2.75 -10.22 9.89
C ARG A 91 2.97 -9.80 11.33
N PHE A 92 3.60 -8.65 11.50
CA PHE A 92 3.80 -8.03 12.80
C PHE A 92 3.42 -6.55 12.76
N VAL A 93 2.92 -6.00 13.86
CA VAL A 93 2.64 -4.56 13.99
C VAL A 93 3.64 -3.97 14.98
N TYR A 94 4.58 -3.17 14.47
CA TYR A 94 5.60 -2.48 15.26
C TYR A 94 5.36 -0.97 15.20
N LEU A 95 5.21 -0.28 16.34
CA LEU A 95 4.98 1.17 16.39
C LEU A 95 3.80 1.63 15.52
N GLY A 96 2.79 0.76 15.45
CA GLY A 96 1.60 0.95 14.63
C GLY A 96 1.80 0.71 13.13
N ARG A 97 3.00 0.34 12.64
CA ARG A 97 3.29 -0.04 11.25
C ARG A 97 3.23 -1.56 11.11
N THR A 98 2.57 -2.02 10.05
CA THR A 98 2.55 -3.43 9.64
C THR A 98 3.85 -3.77 8.90
N ILE A 99 4.59 -4.72 9.43
CA ILE A 99 5.76 -5.33 8.80
C ILE A 99 5.35 -6.72 8.31
N SER A 100 5.67 -7.03 7.06
CA SER A 100 5.40 -8.33 6.44
C SER A 100 6.71 -9.11 6.30
N ALA A 101 6.68 -10.43 6.43
CA ALA A 101 7.89 -11.27 6.29
C ALA A 101 8.56 -11.16 4.91
N ASN A 102 7.77 -10.88 3.87
CA ASN A 102 8.24 -10.63 2.50
C ASN A 102 8.76 -9.20 2.26
N GLY A 103 8.75 -8.31 3.27
CA GLY A 103 9.23 -6.93 3.14
C GLY A 103 8.32 -6.00 2.31
N LYS A 104 7.18 -6.49 1.78
CA LYS A 104 6.31 -5.70 0.91
C LYS A 104 5.44 -4.71 1.67
N ALA A 105 5.26 -3.52 1.08
CA ALA A 105 4.46 -2.43 1.64
C ALA A 105 2.94 -2.63 1.47
N ASP A 106 2.48 -3.62 0.70
CA ASP A 106 1.06 -3.80 0.33
C ASP A 106 0.11 -3.86 1.54
N ARG A 107 0.49 -4.66 2.54
CA ARG A 107 -0.30 -4.84 3.77
C ARG A 107 -0.33 -3.56 4.60
N GLU A 108 0.78 -2.84 4.66
CA GLU A 108 0.84 -1.57 5.40
C GLU A 108 -0.01 -0.50 4.72
N ILE A 109 0.10 -0.34 3.39
CA ILE A 109 -0.71 0.63 2.65
C ILE A 109 -2.20 0.31 2.82
N THR A 110 -2.57 -0.96 2.72
CA THR A 110 -3.97 -1.39 2.92
C THR A 110 -4.44 -1.10 4.34
N SER A 111 -3.61 -1.38 5.35
CA SER A 111 -3.88 -1.07 6.76
C SER A 111 -4.10 0.45 6.96
N ARG A 112 -3.25 1.28 6.37
CA ARG A 112 -3.34 2.75 6.44
C ARG A 112 -4.55 3.31 5.74
N SER A 113 -4.84 2.85 4.53
CA SER A 113 -6.08 3.22 3.82
C SER A 113 -7.31 2.89 4.67
N CYS A 114 -7.35 1.70 5.29
CA CYS A 114 -8.43 1.32 6.19
C CYS A 114 -8.54 2.23 7.43
N ARG A 115 -7.41 2.60 8.06
CA ARG A 115 -7.37 3.52 9.21
C ARG A 115 -7.82 4.93 8.84
N ALA A 116 -7.31 5.47 7.73
CA ALA A 116 -7.73 6.76 7.20
C ALA A 116 -9.23 6.78 6.87
N CYS A 117 -9.74 5.72 6.23
CA CYS A 117 -11.17 5.57 5.96
C CYS A 117 -12.02 5.50 7.24
N LYS A 118 -11.52 4.89 8.31
CA LYS A 118 -12.19 4.87 9.62
C LYS A 118 -12.20 6.25 10.27
N CYS A 119 -11.06 6.94 10.25
CA CYS A 119 -10.90 8.31 10.74
C CYS A 119 -11.85 9.26 10.02
N TYR A 120 -11.90 9.22 8.68
CA TYR A 120 -12.86 9.99 7.88
C TYR A 120 -14.30 9.69 8.31
N ARG A 121 -14.68 8.41 8.35
CA ARG A 121 -16.06 7.98 8.66
C ARG A 121 -16.52 8.41 10.05
N ARG A 122 -15.62 8.42 11.04
CA ARG A 122 -15.93 8.86 12.40
C ARG A 122 -16.50 10.28 12.44
N ASN A 123 -15.95 11.18 11.62
CA ASN A 123 -16.30 12.59 11.62
C ASN A 123 -17.11 13.01 10.37
N SER A 124 -17.63 12.04 9.60
CA SER A 124 -18.23 12.36 8.30
C SER A 124 -19.58 13.05 8.43
N ALA A 125 -20.48 12.53 9.28
CA ALA A 125 -21.79 13.14 9.51
C ALA A 125 -21.71 14.52 10.17
N SER A 126 -20.76 14.74 11.06
CA SER A 126 -20.60 16.00 11.80
C SER A 126 -19.88 17.08 10.98
N MET A 127 -18.87 16.71 10.19
CA MET A 127 -17.97 17.65 9.51
C MET A 127 -17.89 17.40 8.00
N TYR A 128 -17.30 16.28 7.56
CA TYR A 128 -16.87 16.14 6.15
C TYR A 128 -18.04 16.12 5.16
N ASP A 129 -19.13 15.42 5.46
CA ASP A 129 -20.29 15.27 4.58
C ASP A 129 -21.34 16.39 4.82
N ARG A 130 -21.12 17.26 5.81
CA ARG A 130 -22.08 18.33 6.15
C ARG A 130 -22.10 19.41 5.07
N ARG A 131 -23.22 19.59 4.36
CA ARG A 131 -23.34 20.53 3.24
C ARG A 131 -23.10 22.01 3.61
N ARG A 132 -23.43 22.40 4.84
CA ARG A 132 -23.30 23.78 5.33
C ARG A 132 -21.90 24.12 5.87
N ALA A 133 -21.04 23.12 6.07
CA ALA A 133 -19.69 23.37 6.54
C ALA A 133 -18.82 23.90 5.40
N ASP A 134 -17.98 24.88 5.72
CA ASP A 134 -17.06 25.48 4.75
C ASP A 134 -16.13 24.42 4.13
N CYS A 135 -15.98 24.49 2.80
CA CYS A 135 -15.17 23.51 2.07
C CYS A 135 -13.70 23.61 2.49
N GLN A 136 -13.17 24.82 2.69
CA GLN A 136 -11.77 24.98 3.04
C GLN A 136 -11.46 24.45 4.43
N LEU A 137 -12.36 24.66 5.40
CA LEU A 137 -12.26 24.04 6.71
C LEU A 137 -12.25 22.51 6.64
N LYS A 138 -13.12 21.89 5.81
CA LYS A 138 -13.13 20.44 5.62
C LYS A 138 -11.81 19.93 5.07
N ILE A 139 -11.25 20.59 4.06
CA ILE A 139 -9.98 20.20 3.45
C ILE A 139 -8.83 20.32 4.44
N ARG A 140 -8.76 21.41 5.22
CA ARG A 140 -7.74 21.58 6.26
C ARG A 140 -7.79 20.48 7.32
N LEU A 141 -8.99 20.15 7.81
CA LEU A 141 -9.17 19.05 8.78
C LEU A 141 -8.84 17.69 8.16
N LEU A 142 -9.24 17.47 6.91
CA LEU A 142 -8.91 16.25 6.17
C LEU A 142 -7.39 16.07 6.06
N GLN A 143 -6.65 17.13 5.72
CA GLN A 143 -5.19 17.11 5.64
C GLN A 143 -4.58 16.80 7.02
N ALA A 144 -5.01 17.51 8.06
CA ALA A 144 -4.46 17.37 9.40
C ALA A 144 -4.73 16.01 10.06
N GLU A 145 -5.91 15.41 9.83
CA GLU A 145 -6.33 14.19 10.53
C GLU A 145 -6.24 12.95 9.62
N VAL A 146 -6.92 12.98 8.48
CA VAL A 146 -7.13 11.80 7.62
C VAL A 146 -5.90 11.52 6.77
N VAL A 147 -5.29 12.56 6.17
CA VAL A 147 -4.08 12.40 5.36
C VAL A 147 -2.89 12.04 6.24
N GLU A 148 -2.72 12.64 7.41
CA GLU A 148 -1.67 12.21 8.35
C GLU A 148 -1.87 10.76 8.81
N THR A 149 -3.10 10.33 9.08
CA THR A 149 -3.39 8.92 9.39
C THR A 149 -3.03 8.00 8.22
N LEU A 150 -3.28 8.45 6.98
CA LEU A 150 -2.95 7.71 5.76
C LEU A 150 -1.43 7.62 5.56
N LEU A 151 -0.69 8.69 5.84
CA LEU A 151 0.74 8.83 5.54
C LEU A 151 1.67 8.58 6.73
N TYR A 152 1.13 8.15 7.86
CA TYR A 152 1.95 7.81 9.01
C TYR A 152 2.99 6.73 8.63
N GLY A 153 4.27 7.04 8.89
CA GLY A 153 5.39 6.16 8.59
C GLY A 153 5.84 6.16 7.12
N CYS A 154 5.25 7.00 6.25
CA CYS A 154 5.53 6.96 4.81
C CYS A 154 6.99 7.24 4.42
N ALA A 155 7.74 7.99 5.23
CA ALA A 155 9.17 8.23 5.00
C ALA A 155 10.00 6.94 4.93
N SER A 156 9.51 5.86 5.55
CA SER A 156 10.17 4.56 5.63
C SER A 156 9.60 3.51 4.66
N TRP A 157 8.72 3.92 3.74
CA TRP A 157 8.13 3.02 2.74
C TRP A 157 8.96 2.95 1.47
N SER A 158 9.06 1.75 0.90
CA SER A 158 9.53 1.51 -0.46
C SER A 158 8.32 1.24 -1.33
N LEU A 159 7.80 2.31 -1.96
CA LEU A 159 6.55 2.26 -2.74
C LEU A 159 6.82 2.04 -4.24
N THR A 160 5.91 1.34 -4.91
CA THR A 160 5.86 1.20 -6.36
C THR A 160 4.85 2.18 -6.99
N ALA A 161 4.82 2.27 -8.33
CA ALA A 161 3.83 3.07 -9.06
C ALA A 161 2.37 2.64 -8.74
N GLU A 162 2.13 1.35 -8.54
CA GLU A 162 0.82 0.81 -8.17
C GLU A 162 0.39 1.30 -6.78
N HIS A 163 1.33 1.38 -5.85
CA HIS A 163 1.09 1.91 -4.51
C HIS A 163 0.70 3.39 -4.54
N TYR A 164 1.43 4.21 -5.30
CA TYR A 164 1.06 5.62 -5.48
C TYR A 164 -0.32 5.77 -6.12
N THR A 165 -0.64 4.94 -7.11
CA THR A 165 -1.96 4.93 -7.75
C THR A 165 -3.07 4.65 -6.74
N LYS A 166 -2.88 3.66 -5.86
CA LYS A 166 -3.83 3.31 -4.80
C LYS A 166 -3.97 4.42 -3.75
N LEU A 167 -2.87 5.05 -3.34
CA LEU A 167 -2.87 6.15 -2.38
C LEU A 167 -3.54 7.41 -2.96
N ASN A 168 -3.17 7.79 -4.19
CA ASN A 168 -3.79 8.90 -4.91
C ASN A 168 -5.29 8.67 -5.13
N GLY A 169 -5.71 7.44 -5.48
CA GLY A 169 -7.11 7.07 -5.60
C GLY A 169 -7.89 7.22 -4.29
N THR A 170 -7.27 6.82 -3.17
CA THR A 170 -7.84 6.96 -1.81
C THR A 170 -8.01 8.43 -1.43
N HIS A 171 -6.96 9.23 -1.61
CA HIS A 171 -7.00 10.67 -1.32
C HIS A 171 -8.04 11.39 -2.18
N ARG A 172 -8.06 11.09 -3.49
CA ARG A 172 -9.08 11.58 -4.42
C ARG A 172 -10.49 11.32 -3.91
N GLN A 173 -10.77 10.12 -3.40
CA GLN A 173 -12.08 9.78 -2.86
C GLN A 173 -12.48 10.72 -1.71
N PHE A 174 -11.56 11.00 -0.78
CA PHE A 174 -11.82 11.94 0.31
C PHE A 174 -12.04 13.37 -0.19
N LEU A 175 -11.19 13.86 -1.10
CA LEU A 175 -11.32 15.20 -1.69
C LEU A 175 -12.68 15.37 -2.38
N THR A 176 -13.06 14.41 -3.23
CA THR A 176 -14.34 14.48 -3.97
C THR A 176 -15.55 14.56 -3.04
N ARG A 177 -15.52 13.88 -1.88
CA ARG A 177 -16.59 13.98 -0.89
C ARG A 177 -16.60 15.31 -0.15
N CYS A 178 -15.44 15.83 0.24
CA CYS A 178 -15.35 17.11 0.94
C CYS A 178 -15.84 18.28 0.08
N ILE A 179 -15.50 18.26 -1.22
CA ILE A 179 -15.97 19.22 -2.23
C ILE A 179 -17.49 19.08 -2.49
N GLY A 180 -18.10 17.97 -2.05
CA GLY A 180 -19.51 17.67 -2.33
C GLY A 180 -19.75 17.30 -3.80
N TRP A 181 -18.71 16.81 -4.48
CA TRP A 181 -18.86 16.31 -5.84
C TRP A 181 -19.75 15.07 -5.82
N SER A 182 -20.87 15.15 -6.55
CA SER A 182 -21.77 14.03 -6.76
C SER A 182 -22.10 13.93 -8.23
N LYS A 183 -22.28 12.70 -8.68
CA LYS A 183 -22.67 12.39 -10.05
C LYS A 183 -24.14 12.83 -10.24
N ARG A 184 -24.40 13.87 -11.06
CA ARG A 184 -25.76 14.40 -11.27
C ARG A 184 -26.50 13.65 -12.38
N LYS A 185 -25.79 13.30 -13.45
CA LYS A 185 -26.31 12.52 -14.60
C LYS A 185 -25.57 11.20 -14.73
N ARG A 186 -26.21 10.17 -15.28
CA ARG A 186 -25.56 8.87 -15.54
C ARG A 186 -24.34 8.99 -16.48
N SER A 187 -24.33 10.00 -17.35
CA SER A 187 -23.23 10.32 -18.25
C SER A 187 -22.08 11.11 -17.60
N ASP A 188 -22.28 11.67 -16.40
CA ASP A 188 -21.24 12.46 -15.73
C ASP A 188 -20.07 11.55 -15.35
N ARG A 189 -18.86 12.00 -15.71
CA ARG A 189 -17.63 11.26 -15.44
C ARG A 189 -17.15 11.55 -14.02
N PRO A 190 -16.49 10.59 -13.35
CA PRO A 190 -15.83 10.84 -12.09
C PRO A 190 -14.82 11.99 -12.21
N LEU A 191 -14.83 12.91 -11.24
CA LEU A 191 -13.88 14.03 -11.19
C LEU A 191 -12.44 13.49 -11.24
N SER A 192 -11.55 14.01 -12.09
CA SER A 192 -10.16 13.52 -12.12
C SER A 192 -9.41 13.88 -10.82
N TYR A 193 -8.27 13.23 -10.56
CA TYR A 193 -7.49 13.57 -9.37
C TYR A 193 -6.94 15.01 -9.43
N ALA A 194 -6.42 15.43 -10.58
CA ALA A 194 -5.98 16.82 -10.78
C ALA A 194 -7.10 17.83 -10.55
N GLN A 195 -8.30 17.57 -11.07
CA GLN A 195 -9.45 18.44 -10.85
C GLN A 195 -9.86 18.49 -9.37
N ALA A 196 -9.82 17.35 -8.67
CA ALA A 196 -10.11 17.31 -7.24
C ALA A 196 -9.08 18.11 -6.43
N LEU A 197 -7.79 18.07 -6.78
CA LEU A 197 -6.75 18.88 -6.13
C LEU A 197 -6.97 20.37 -6.34
N ILE A 198 -7.21 20.79 -7.59
CA ILE A 198 -7.45 22.20 -7.94
C ILE A 198 -8.69 22.74 -7.20
N GLN A 199 -9.79 21.99 -7.20
CA GLN A 199 -11.02 22.41 -6.51
C GLN A 199 -10.89 22.42 -4.99
N ALA A 200 -10.06 21.54 -4.42
CA ALA A 200 -9.77 21.52 -3.00
C ALA A 200 -8.74 22.57 -2.56
N GLY A 201 -8.06 23.25 -3.49
CA GLY A 201 -6.93 24.12 -3.18
C GLY A 201 -5.73 23.36 -2.60
N CYS A 202 -5.55 22.09 -2.99
CA CYS A 202 -4.40 21.27 -2.59
C CYS A 202 -3.27 21.41 -3.63
N GLU A 203 -2.08 21.79 -3.18
CA GLU A 203 -0.92 22.03 -4.05
C GLU A 203 -0.17 20.75 -4.42
N GLU A 204 -0.18 19.74 -3.54
CA GLU A 204 0.59 18.52 -3.70
C GLU A 204 -0.30 17.27 -3.87
N THR A 205 0.20 16.33 -4.68
CA THR A 205 -0.32 14.95 -4.67
C THR A 205 0.23 14.19 -3.46
N ILE A 206 -0.45 13.11 -3.03
CA ILE A 206 0.10 12.19 -2.03
C ILE A 206 1.48 11.65 -2.43
N GLU A 207 1.67 11.34 -3.72
CA GLU A 207 2.97 10.89 -4.21
C GLU A 207 4.06 11.94 -3.93
N ALA A 208 3.84 13.20 -4.30
CA ALA A 208 4.78 14.28 -4.02
C ALA A 208 5.06 14.40 -2.52
N THR A 209 4.02 14.39 -1.68
CA THR A 209 4.17 14.48 -0.22
C THR A 209 4.96 13.29 0.37
N VAL A 210 4.75 12.06 -0.12
CA VAL A 210 5.50 10.89 0.36
C VAL A 210 6.98 10.98 -0.02
N ARG A 211 7.28 11.30 -1.27
CA ARG A 211 8.66 11.47 -1.76
C ARG A 211 9.37 12.60 -1.03
N LYS A 212 8.69 13.74 -0.84
CA LYS A 212 9.14 14.88 -0.04
C LYS A 212 9.50 14.47 1.39
N ARG A 213 8.62 13.75 2.10
CA ARG A 213 8.89 13.25 3.47
C ARG A 213 10.06 12.28 3.51
N ARG A 214 10.22 11.41 2.50
CA ARG A 214 11.36 10.50 2.39
C ARG A 214 12.68 11.25 2.18
N LEU A 215 12.70 12.30 1.34
CA LEU A 215 13.85 13.17 1.14
C LEU A 215 14.20 13.99 2.39
N CYS A 216 13.20 14.56 3.08
CA CYS A 216 13.41 15.25 4.35
C CYS A 216 14.01 14.31 5.41
N PHE A 217 13.50 13.08 5.50
CA PHE A 217 14.05 12.07 6.40
C PHE A 217 15.48 11.67 6.03
N ALA A 218 15.78 11.49 4.74
CA ALA A 218 17.14 11.21 4.28
C ALA A 218 18.11 12.34 4.70
N GLY A 219 17.71 13.60 4.51
CA GLY A 219 18.51 14.75 4.97
C GLY A 219 18.71 14.76 6.48
N PHE A 220 17.67 14.48 7.27
CA PHE A 220 17.79 14.33 8.71
C PHE A 220 18.80 13.24 9.08
N VAL A 221 18.71 12.05 8.48
CA VAL A 221 19.66 10.95 8.72
C VAL A 221 21.09 11.37 8.39
N MET A 222 21.31 12.12 7.31
CA MET A 222 22.65 12.60 6.95
C MET A 222 23.29 13.53 7.99
N ARG A 223 22.48 14.26 8.77
CA ARG A 223 22.94 15.16 9.84
C ARG A 223 23.14 14.47 11.18
N THR A 224 22.64 13.25 11.35
CA THR A 224 22.88 12.48 12.57
C THR A 224 24.32 11.97 12.66
N GLU A 225 24.77 11.58 13.86
CA GLU A 225 26.09 10.98 14.08
C GLU A 225 26.27 9.66 13.29
N ASP A 226 27.49 9.39 12.85
CA ASP A 226 27.83 8.19 12.04
C ASP A 226 27.67 6.87 12.80
N ASN A 227 27.68 6.91 14.14
CA ASN A 227 27.44 5.76 15.00
C ASN A 227 25.95 5.34 15.06
N ARG A 228 25.02 6.21 14.65
CA ARG A 228 23.57 5.98 14.76
C ARG A 228 23.11 4.94 13.75
N LEU A 229 22.26 4.02 14.21
CA LEU A 229 21.73 2.94 13.38
C LEU A 229 21.12 3.40 12.05
N PRO A 230 20.26 4.44 11.97
CA PRO A 230 19.69 4.86 10.69
C PRO A 230 20.73 5.27 9.66
N LYS A 231 21.80 5.97 10.09
CA LYS A 231 22.87 6.44 9.21
C LYS A 231 23.78 5.29 8.78
N ARG A 232 24.09 4.38 9.70
CA ARG A 232 24.82 3.14 9.41
C ARG A 232 24.06 2.23 8.44
N MET A 233 22.74 2.11 8.58
CA MET A 233 21.91 1.33 7.66
C MET A 233 21.80 1.99 6.28
N LEU A 234 21.75 3.32 6.22
CA LEU A 234 21.64 4.06 4.97
C LEU A 234 22.95 4.07 4.17
N LEU A 235 24.08 4.25 4.84
CA LEU A 235 25.39 4.41 4.20
C LEU A 235 26.25 3.14 4.23
N GLY A 236 25.90 2.18 5.07
CA GLY A 236 26.64 0.93 5.22
C GLY A 236 26.44 0.01 4.02
N ALA A 237 27.54 -0.56 3.53
CA ALA A 237 27.47 -1.71 2.64
C ALA A 237 27.26 -2.98 3.48
N MET A 238 26.35 -3.86 3.04
CA MET A 238 26.26 -5.19 3.66
C MET A 238 27.50 -6.00 3.24
N ALA A 239 28.29 -6.44 4.22
CA ALA A 239 29.38 -7.38 3.99
C ALA A 239 28.80 -8.80 3.88
N GLY A 240 29.00 -9.45 2.74
CA GLY A 240 28.57 -10.83 2.50
C GLY A 240 27.08 -10.99 2.13
N GLY A 241 26.81 -12.04 1.34
CA GLY A 241 25.50 -12.42 0.81
C GLY A 241 25.55 -12.64 -0.70
N VAL A 242 25.02 -13.76 -1.17
CA VAL A 242 24.82 -13.99 -2.61
C VAL A 242 23.69 -13.06 -3.05
N GLY A 243 23.98 -12.14 -3.98
CA GLY A 243 22.97 -11.24 -4.55
C GLY A 243 21.78 -12.05 -5.06
N TYR A 244 20.56 -11.56 -4.82
CA TYR A 244 19.36 -12.23 -5.28
C TYR A 244 19.42 -12.42 -6.81
N ARG A 245 19.36 -13.67 -7.29
CA ARG A 245 19.28 -13.99 -8.73
C ARG A 245 17.85 -13.75 -9.21
N GLY A 246 17.59 -12.54 -9.70
CA GLY A 246 16.31 -12.08 -10.25
C GLY A 246 16.26 -10.55 -10.28
N GLY A 247 15.20 -9.96 -10.85
CA GLY A 247 14.98 -8.51 -10.73
C GLY A 247 14.90 -8.14 -9.25
N GLN A 248 15.88 -7.39 -8.74
CA GLN A 248 15.96 -7.04 -7.34
C GLN A 248 14.68 -6.31 -6.92
N GLU A 249 14.00 -6.82 -5.89
CA GLU A 249 12.92 -6.08 -5.27
C GLU A 249 13.49 -4.76 -4.77
N SER A 250 12.95 -3.68 -5.31
CA SER A 250 13.51 -2.37 -5.15
C SER A 250 13.54 -1.92 -3.68
N ASP A 251 14.76 -1.62 -3.23
CA ASP A 251 15.07 -1.24 -1.86
C ASP A 251 14.77 0.24 -1.60
N TRP A 252 14.83 0.62 -0.31
CA TRP A 252 14.57 2.01 0.09
C TRP A 252 15.60 2.98 -0.50
N VAL A 253 16.86 2.55 -0.66
CA VAL A 253 17.95 3.37 -1.22
C VAL A 253 17.76 3.62 -2.71
N SER A 254 17.34 2.62 -3.50
CA SER A 254 16.98 2.84 -4.91
C SER A 254 15.79 3.79 -5.04
N ARG A 255 14.79 3.67 -4.15
CA ARG A 255 13.66 4.62 -4.10
C ARG A 255 14.10 6.04 -3.76
N LEU A 256 15.05 6.19 -2.84
CA LEU A 256 15.65 7.50 -2.55
C LEU A 256 16.38 8.05 -3.79
N GLY A 257 17.14 7.22 -4.50
CA GLY A 257 17.80 7.59 -5.76
C GLY A 257 16.79 8.10 -6.80
N GLU A 258 15.71 7.37 -7.03
CA GLU A 258 14.63 7.79 -7.93
C GLU A 258 13.99 9.10 -7.49
N ASP A 259 13.79 9.32 -6.19
CA ASP A 259 13.23 10.57 -5.68
C ASP A 259 14.17 11.76 -5.89
N LEU A 260 15.47 11.58 -5.69
CA LEU A 260 16.47 12.63 -5.93
C LEU A 260 16.44 13.10 -7.38
N VAL A 261 16.30 12.17 -8.32
CA VAL A 261 16.16 12.43 -9.75
C VAL A 261 14.80 13.07 -10.06
N THR A 262 13.73 12.51 -9.49
CA THR A 262 12.35 12.98 -9.72
C THR A 262 12.11 14.38 -9.15
N PHE A 263 12.81 14.78 -8.09
CA PHE A 263 12.75 16.12 -7.51
C PHE A 263 13.83 17.04 -8.08
N ASN A 264 14.73 16.55 -8.94
CA ASN A 264 15.86 17.32 -9.46
C ASN A 264 16.76 17.92 -8.33
N VAL A 265 16.92 17.17 -7.24
CA VAL A 265 17.69 17.57 -6.05
C VAL A 265 19.10 16.94 -6.04
N GLY A 266 19.29 15.83 -6.75
CA GLY A 266 20.58 15.16 -6.95
C GLY A 266 20.86 14.90 -8.43
N ASP A 267 22.13 14.90 -8.82
CA ASP A 267 22.56 14.46 -10.16
C ASP A 267 22.43 12.94 -10.26
N GLU A 268 21.87 12.43 -11.36
CA GLU A 268 21.73 10.98 -11.66
C GLU A 268 23.05 10.22 -11.57
N LYS A 269 24.18 10.91 -11.73
CA LYS A 269 25.51 10.32 -11.89
C LYS A 269 26.42 10.45 -10.66
N GLU A 270 26.06 11.25 -9.66
CA GLU A 270 26.91 11.47 -8.49
C GLU A 270 26.11 11.55 -7.19
N GLY A 271 26.04 10.42 -6.47
CA GLY A 271 25.46 10.32 -5.12
C GLY A 271 26.19 11.15 -4.04
N VAL A 272 27.13 12.02 -4.43
CA VAL A 272 27.96 12.87 -3.56
C VAL A 272 27.32 14.25 -3.33
N LYS A 273 26.64 14.80 -4.34
CA LYS A 273 26.17 16.20 -4.32
C LYS A 273 25.03 16.45 -3.33
N TRP A 274 24.08 15.52 -3.24
CA TRP A 274 22.94 15.65 -2.32
C TRP A 274 23.38 15.50 -0.85
N LYS A 275 24.36 14.62 -0.58
CA LYS A 275 24.91 14.39 0.78
C LYS A 275 25.58 15.65 1.33
N ALA A 276 26.31 16.38 0.48
CA ALA A 276 26.92 17.65 0.86
C ALA A 276 25.85 18.70 1.20
N SER A 277 24.82 18.85 0.35
CA SER A 277 23.73 19.79 0.63
C SER A 277 22.84 19.39 1.80
N ALA A 278 22.75 18.09 2.12
CA ALA A 278 21.95 17.60 3.24
C ALA A 278 22.54 17.97 4.61
N LYS A 279 23.81 18.39 4.68
CA LYS A 279 24.46 18.82 5.93
C LYS A 279 23.81 20.09 6.50
N ASP A 280 23.41 21.00 5.63
CA ASP A 280 22.68 22.20 6.02
C ASP A 280 21.17 21.93 5.99
N PRO A 281 20.45 22.08 7.13
CA PRO A 281 19.03 21.76 7.20
C PRO A 281 18.15 22.69 6.37
N GLU A 282 18.48 23.98 6.29
CA GLU A 282 17.67 24.99 5.60
C GLU A 282 17.87 24.89 4.09
N VAL A 283 19.13 24.79 3.65
CA VAL A 283 19.46 24.58 2.24
C VAL A 283 18.86 23.27 1.72
N TRP A 284 18.91 22.21 2.53
CA TRP A 284 18.30 20.93 2.15
C TRP A 284 16.78 21.03 2.03
N TYR A 285 16.13 21.64 3.03
CA TYR A 285 14.68 21.79 3.04
C TYR A 285 14.19 22.59 1.83
N ASN A 286 14.79 23.76 1.58
CA ASN A 286 14.42 24.61 0.44
C ASN A 286 14.61 23.90 -0.90
N LYS A 287 15.69 23.11 -1.08
CA LYS A 287 15.87 22.28 -2.27
C LYS A 287 14.77 21.24 -2.45
N VAL A 288 14.34 20.60 -1.36
CA VAL A 288 13.27 19.60 -1.41
C VAL A 288 11.93 20.26 -1.72
N GLU A 289 11.65 21.46 -1.19
CA GLU A 289 10.47 22.26 -1.54
C GLU A 289 10.48 22.68 -3.01
N ASP A 290 11.59 23.22 -3.51
CA ASP A 290 11.75 23.58 -4.92
C ASP A 290 11.57 22.37 -5.83
N GLY A 291 12.12 21.21 -5.42
CA GLY A 291 11.97 19.95 -6.12
C GLY A 291 10.52 19.43 -6.13
N ALA A 292 9.78 19.62 -5.03
CA ALA A 292 8.35 19.30 -4.97
C ALA A 292 7.55 20.18 -5.94
N ALA A 293 7.83 21.49 -5.98
CA ALA A 293 7.20 22.42 -6.91
C ALA A 293 7.52 22.06 -8.37
N TRP A 294 8.77 21.70 -8.67
CA TRP A 294 9.18 21.24 -9.99
C TRP A 294 8.42 19.98 -10.42
N LEU A 295 8.35 18.98 -9.53
CA LEU A 295 7.61 17.74 -9.76
C LEU A 295 6.14 18.04 -10.03
N MET A 296 5.49 18.88 -9.22
CA MET A 296 4.09 19.22 -9.40
C MET A 296 3.84 19.94 -10.73
N LYS A 297 4.72 20.87 -11.14
CA LYS A 297 4.64 21.53 -12.44
C LYS A 297 4.76 20.54 -13.60
N LYS A 298 5.70 19.59 -13.50
CA LYS A 298 5.86 18.49 -14.47
C LYS A 298 4.62 17.58 -14.51
N TRP A 299 4.11 17.21 -13.35
CA TRP A 299 2.94 16.35 -13.19
C TRP A 299 1.67 16.97 -13.79
N HIS A 300 1.41 18.25 -13.51
CA HIS A 300 0.26 18.97 -14.09
C HIS A 300 0.32 19.00 -15.62
N ARG A 301 1.51 19.19 -16.20
CA ARG A 301 1.71 19.15 -17.65
C ARG A 301 1.39 17.76 -18.22
N GLN A 302 1.95 16.71 -17.63
CA GLN A 302 1.72 15.33 -18.06
C GLN A 302 0.24 14.94 -17.94
N GLU A 303 -0.44 15.34 -16.87
CA GLU A 303 -1.86 15.04 -16.68
C GLU A 303 -2.74 15.85 -17.64
N ALA A 304 -2.37 17.09 -17.98
CA ALA A 304 -3.06 17.88 -19.00
C ALA A 304 -2.94 17.24 -20.40
N GLU A 305 -1.73 16.83 -20.79
CA GLU A 305 -1.46 16.11 -22.04
C GLU A 305 -2.21 14.77 -22.09
N ALA A 306 -2.18 13.99 -21.01
CA ALA A 306 -2.92 12.75 -20.89
C ALA A 306 -4.44 12.99 -20.96
N SER A 307 -4.94 14.07 -20.36
CA SER A 307 -6.35 14.46 -20.45
C SER A 307 -6.75 14.83 -21.89
N ALA A 308 -5.94 15.62 -22.59
CA ALA A 308 -6.17 15.99 -23.99
C ALA A 308 -6.16 14.76 -24.90
N LYS A 309 -5.20 13.83 -24.71
CA LYS A 309 -5.16 12.55 -25.43
C LYS A 309 -6.42 11.72 -25.18
N ARG A 310 -6.87 11.63 -23.92
CA ARG A 310 -8.13 10.95 -23.55
C ARG A 310 -9.35 11.62 -24.20
N GLN A 311 -9.38 12.94 -24.34
CA GLN A 311 -10.47 13.67 -25.02
C GLN A 311 -10.49 13.37 -26.52
N ARG A 312 -9.35 13.53 -27.21
CA ARG A 312 -9.22 13.23 -28.64
C ARG A 312 -9.64 11.80 -28.99
N ALA A 313 -9.20 10.82 -28.17
CA ALA A 313 -9.58 9.42 -28.37
C ALA A 313 -11.10 9.21 -28.27
N ARG A 314 -11.79 9.97 -27.41
CA ARG A 314 -13.25 9.90 -27.25
C ARG A 314 -14.00 10.60 -28.36
N GLU A 315 -13.48 11.73 -28.84
CA GLU A 315 -14.04 12.42 -30.00
C GLU A 315 -13.98 11.51 -31.23
N ALA A 316 -12.83 10.84 -31.45
CA ALA A 316 -12.68 9.83 -32.50
C ALA A 316 -13.61 8.61 -32.30
N GLU A 317 -13.80 8.12 -31.07
CA GLU A 317 -14.74 7.03 -30.76
C GLU A 317 -16.20 7.46 -31.00
N ALA A 318 -16.57 8.68 -30.60
CA ALA A 318 -17.91 9.23 -30.82
C ALA A 318 -18.19 9.46 -32.31
N GLU A 319 -17.21 9.94 -33.06
CA GLU A 319 -17.29 10.14 -34.51
C GLU A 319 -17.42 8.80 -35.24
N SER A 320 -16.63 7.78 -34.88
CA SER A 320 -16.78 6.45 -35.47
C SER A 320 -18.13 5.79 -35.14
N THR A 321 -18.66 6.00 -33.93
CA THR A 321 -20.01 5.53 -33.54
C THR A 321 -21.11 6.29 -34.27
N ALA A 322 -20.93 7.59 -34.53
CA ALA A 322 -21.87 8.40 -35.31
C ALA A 322 -21.89 7.99 -36.78
N ILE A 323 -20.72 7.67 -37.36
CA ILE A 323 -20.59 7.20 -38.74
C ILE A 323 -21.21 5.81 -38.93
N SER A 324 -21.13 4.91 -37.93
CA SER A 324 -21.73 3.57 -38.06
C SER A 324 -23.25 3.55 -37.92
N GLY A 325 -23.87 4.67 -37.52
CA GLY A 325 -25.29 4.77 -37.16
C GLY A 325 -25.69 3.89 -35.96
N PRO A 326 -26.88 4.10 -35.36
CA PRO A 326 -27.41 3.12 -34.41
C PRO A 326 -27.59 1.80 -35.16
N LYS A 327 -26.97 0.70 -34.69
CA LYS A 327 -27.32 -0.65 -35.16
C LYS A 327 -28.79 -0.91 -34.79
N ILE A 328 -29.71 -0.52 -35.67
CA ILE A 328 -31.08 -1.02 -35.66
C ILE A 328 -30.91 -2.53 -35.86
N LYS A 329 -31.16 -3.31 -34.81
CA LYS A 329 -31.39 -4.74 -34.98
C LYS A 329 -32.58 -4.85 -35.91
N ARG A 330 -32.32 -5.10 -37.20
CA ARG A 330 -33.35 -5.53 -38.15
C ARG A 330 -33.91 -6.83 -37.57
N PHE A 331 -35.08 -6.75 -36.92
CA PHE A 331 -35.93 -7.92 -36.79
C PHE A 331 -36.26 -8.32 -38.21
N GLY A 332 -35.62 -9.39 -38.69
CA GLY A 332 -35.89 -9.93 -40.02
C GLY A 332 -37.38 -10.23 -40.15
N GLU A 333 -37.94 -9.84 -41.29
CA GLU A 333 -39.25 -10.30 -41.75
C GLU A 333 -39.25 -11.83 -41.72
N ALA A 334 -39.95 -12.38 -40.72
CA ALA A 334 -40.33 -13.78 -40.72
C ALA A 334 -41.63 -13.89 -41.53
N ALA A 335 -41.55 -14.67 -42.59
CA ALA A 335 -42.63 -15.03 -43.49
C ALA A 335 -43.94 -15.39 -42.76
N VAL A 336 -45.06 -15.02 -43.39
CA VAL A 336 -46.40 -15.51 -43.09
C VAL A 336 -46.37 -17.04 -43.08
N GLY A 337 -46.41 -17.63 -41.88
CA GLY A 337 -46.44 -19.07 -41.64
C GLY A 337 -47.31 -19.35 -40.42
N GLY A 338 -48.35 -20.16 -40.61
CA GLY A 338 -49.49 -20.32 -39.71
C GLY A 338 -49.18 -20.49 -38.22
N LYS A 339 -50.04 -19.90 -37.39
CA LYS A 339 -50.11 -20.10 -35.93
C LYS A 339 -50.20 -21.60 -35.60
N LYS A 340 -49.11 -22.19 -35.11
CA LYS A 340 -49.16 -23.35 -34.21
C LYS A 340 -48.70 -22.91 -32.83
N ARG A 341 -49.67 -22.85 -31.90
CA ARG A 341 -49.43 -22.66 -30.47
C ARG A 341 -48.48 -23.76 -29.98
N ARG A 342 -47.36 -23.36 -29.35
CA ARG A 342 -46.53 -24.24 -28.53
C ARG A 342 -46.87 -24.05 -27.04
N PRO A 343 -46.73 -25.10 -26.21
CA PRO A 343 -47.34 -25.17 -24.90
C PRO A 343 -46.56 -24.38 -23.85
N GLY A 344 -47.28 -24.01 -22.78
CA GLY A 344 -46.79 -23.21 -21.66
C GLY A 344 -45.52 -23.78 -21.01
N THR A 345 -44.72 -22.87 -20.47
CA THR A 345 -43.45 -23.19 -19.82
C THR A 345 -43.68 -23.92 -18.50
N ALA A 346 -42.77 -24.84 -18.14
CA ALA A 346 -42.84 -25.64 -16.92
C ALA A 346 -42.95 -24.82 -15.60
N VAL A 347 -42.63 -23.53 -15.65
CA VAL A 347 -42.76 -22.60 -14.52
C VAL A 347 -44.22 -22.22 -14.24
N GLU A 348 -45.07 -22.15 -15.26
CA GLU A 348 -46.50 -21.85 -15.12
C GLU A 348 -47.28 -23.06 -14.59
N ALA A 349 -46.88 -24.27 -14.97
CA ALA A 349 -47.42 -25.51 -14.41
C ALA A 349 -47.06 -25.68 -12.92
N SER A 350 -45.83 -25.30 -12.52
CA SER A 350 -45.40 -25.36 -11.11
C SER A 350 -46.14 -24.36 -10.23
N ARG A 351 -46.40 -23.14 -10.74
CA ARG A 351 -47.18 -22.12 -10.01
C ARG A 351 -48.66 -22.50 -9.86
N ALA A 352 -49.25 -23.15 -10.85
CA ALA A 352 -50.62 -23.64 -10.77
C ALA A 352 -50.77 -24.83 -9.80
N ALA A 353 -49.78 -25.71 -9.74
CA ALA A 353 -49.75 -26.84 -8.79
C ALA A 353 -49.55 -26.38 -7.33
N GLU A 354 -48.69 -25.38 -7.08
CA GLU A 354 -48.53 -24.80 -5.74
C GLU A 354 -49.78 -24.03 -5.28
N ALA A 355 -50.44 -23.29 -6.19
CA ALA A 355 -51.68 -22.58 -5.86
C ALA A 355 -52.84 -23.53 -5.49
N ALA A 356 -52.90 -24.72 -6.10
CA ALA A 356 -53.90 -25.75 -5.77
C ALA A 356 -53.63 -26.45 -4.42
N LEU A 357 -52.36 -26.54 -3.99
CA LEU A 357 -51.97 -27.11 -2.70
C LEU A 357 -52.27 -26.16 -1.54
N VAL A 358 -52.15 -24.84 -1.75
CA VAL A 358 -52.45 -23.81 -0.73
C VAL A 358 -53.95 -23.69 -0.46
N ALA A 359 -54.81 -23.97 -1.45
CA ALA A 359 -56.26 -23.94 -1.29
C ALA A 359 -56.84 -25.04 -0.37
N ASN A 360 -56.06 -26.09 -0.07
CA ASN A 360 -56.49 -27.21 0.79
C ASN A 360 -56.01 -27.08 2.25
N TYR A 361 -55.35 -25.97 2.63
CA TYR A 361 -54.78 -25.78 3.98
C TYR A 361 -55.25 -24.51 4.71
N VAL A 362 -56.39 -23.95 4.30
CA VAL A 362 -57.11 -22.95 5.11
C VAL A 362 -58.45 -23.56 5.52
N PRO A 363 -58.60 -24.08 6.75
CA PRO A 363 -59.92 -24.27 7.32
C PRO A 363 -60.55 -22.89 7.57
N GLY A 364 -61.83 -22.77 7.23
CA GLY A 364 -62.63 -21.55 7.47
C GLY A 364 -62.78 -21.21 8.94
#